data_AF-A0A9P4Q2Y7-F1
#
_entry.id   AF-A0A9P4Q2Y7-F1
#
_cell.length_a   1.000
_cell.length_b   1.000
_cell.length_c   1.000
_cell.angle_alpha   90.00
_cell.angle_beta   90.00
_cell.angle_gamma   90.00
#
_symmetry.space_group_name_H-M   'P 1'
#
loop_
_entity.id
_entity.type
_entity.pdbx_description
1 polymer ?
#
loop_
_entity_poly.entity_id
_entity_poly.type
_entity_poly.pdbx_seq_one_letter_code
_entity_poly.pdbx_strand_id
1 'polypeptide(L)'
;MTRSYLTTLIAIFILPLVCALTSAADSALQDVPEVKTSSGLIVGHQSPNRSDTYEFPGIRFAPPQNYSASDGTVLKASRWVSGLRAPLASTDDCVANIPPSLTFPDFTGNGFKIYNKFTGHLGNLQDEDCLALNIWTKSPLNIHQHSRFTIPGPHRPFYNGQYLAGIFGFSGAPGIEQNSGLRDQRAAVEWVRDNIAGFDGDANRITIFGQSAGSSSDPIVAGLISESGTALSFVPNNASCAQSLFYNISGTLRCGNSSTDAALVLKCVHDKGVKDVNVAAAKAPLLATQMIPQPPFHPTIDDAIISSNHTALGEAASFAKIPYLAGNTDFEAGFYRRAFTCPTKYATEFWVKYDVPTWRYRYMGGFDNPRLYGPWGDYPGSGLIWRWSLALLTMCLEELISKYVQHAWAAFGRDPVNGLQEHGWPRYDPQSHSLVRLAFQNNASADFVEHSLYDAPCPPVKDNDPLPSQGAL
;
A
#
# COMPACT_ATOMS: atom_id res chain seq x y z
N MET A 1 58.30 -14.76 -76.46
CA MET A 1 58.60 -13.65 -75.52
C MET A 1 57.53 -12.61 -75.73
N THR A 2 56.44 -12.69 -74.98
CA THR A 2 55.18 -12.05 -75.40
C THR A 2 54.41 -11.57 -74.17
N ARG A 3 54.11 -10.26 -74.21
CA ARG A 3 53.54 -9.42 -73.15
C ARG A 3 52.06 -9.70 -72.91
N SER A 4 51.66 -9.42 -71.66
CA SER A 4 50.29 -9.31 -71.13
C SER A 4 49.28 -8.67 -72.07
N TYR A 5 48.07 -9.22 -72.13
CA TYR A 5 46.83 -8.44 -72.18
C TYR A 5 45.69 -9.17 -71.46
N LEU A 6 44.90 -8.35 -70.77
CA LEU A 6 43.83 -8.60 -69.83
C LEU A 6 42.58 -9.18 -70.54
N THR A 7 41.97 -10.23 -70.00
CA THR A 7 40.82 -10.92 -70.60
C THR A 7 39.48 -10.33 -70.15
N THR A 8 38.63 -9.99 -71.11
CA THR A 8 37.20 -9.67 -70.97
C THR A 8 36.37 -10.80 -71.61
N LEU A 9 35.16 -11.09 -71.06
CA LEU A 9 33.94 -11.69 -71.67
C LEU A 9 33.27 -12.62 -70.62
N ILE A 10 32.27 -12.15 -69.87
CA ILE A 10 30.81 -12.11 -70.15
C ILE A 10 30.21 -13.48 -70.53
N ALA A 11 29.39 -14.01 -69.61
CA ALA A 11 28.19 -14.79 -69.93
C ALA A 11 27.17 -14.60 -68.79
N ILE A 12 25.98 -14.11 -69.13
CA ILE A 12 24.83 -13.94 -68.22
C ILE A 12 24.08 -15.27 -68.16
N PHE A 13 23.87 -15.81 -66.95
CA PHE A 13 22.93 -16.90 -66.71
C PHE A 13 21.91 -16.51 -65.62
N ILE A 14 20.65 -16.72 -65.98
CA ILE A 14 19.43 -16.37 -65.25
C ILE A 14 19.20 -17.40 -64.12
N LEU A 15 19.04 -16.92 -62.88
CA LEU A 15 18.62 -17.74 -61.73
C LEU A 15 17.11 -17.98 -61.74
N PRO A 16 16.67 -19.16 -61.26
CA PRO A 16 15.49 -19.23 -60.43
C PRO A 16 15.79 -19.80 -59.03
N LEU A 17 15.12 -19.16 -58.08
CA LEU A 17 14.89 -19.45 -56.67
C LEU A 17 14.42 -20.91 -56.45
N VAL A 18 14.88 -21.59 -55.40
CA VAL A 18 14.07 -22.30 -54.37
C VAL A 18 14.97 -22.99 -53.33
N CYS A 19 14.81 -22.52 -52.08
CA CYS A 19 14.83 -23.20 -50.78
C CYS A 19 15.95 -24.21 -50.42
N ALA A 20 16.85 -23.78 -49.54
CA ALA A 20 17.51 -24.66 -48.58
C ALA A 20 17.29 -24.09 -47.17
N LEU A 21 16.56 -24.84 -46.35
CA LEU A 21 16.41 -24.64 -44.91
C LEU A 21 17.77 -24.78 -44.23
N THR A 22 18.25 -23.71 -43.60
CA THR A 22 19.25 -23.80 -42.52
C THR A 22 18.60 -23.33 -41.24
N SER A 23 18.35 -24.28 -40.33
CA SER A 23 17.97 -24.04 -38.95
C SER A 23 19.11 -23.33 -38.22
N ALA A 24 19.05 -22.01 -38.13
CA ALA A 24 19.77 -21.26 -37.10
C ALA A 24 18.82 -21.07 -35.92
N ALA A 25 18.70 -22.12 -35.09
CA ALA A 25 18.21 -21.97 -33.74
C ALA A 25 19.36 -21.42 -32.88
N ASP A 26 19.71 -20.16 -33.08
CA ASP A 26 20.37 -19.37 -32.04
C ASP A 26 19.25 -18.68 -31.27
N SER A 27 18.74 -19.38 -30.25
CA SER A 27 17.98 -18.74 -29.19
C SER A 27 18.93 -17.75 -28.50
N ALA A 28 18.84 -16.48 -28.84
CA ALA A 28 19.36 -15.42 -28.00
C ALA A 28 18.76 -15.65 -26.60
N LEU A 29 19.59 -16.10 -25.66
CA LEU A 29 19.27 -16.10 -24.25
C LEU A 29 18.96 -14.65 -23.90
N GLN A 30 17.69 -14.33 -23.75
CA GLN A 30 17.23 -13.03 -23.30
C GLN A 30 17.81 -12.86 -21.90
N ASP A 31 18.77 -11.93 -21.71
CA ASP A 31 19.42 -11.70 -20.42
C ASP A 31 18.34 -11.50 -19.36
N VAL A 32 18.24 -12.47 -18.45
CA VAL A 32 17.29 -12.42 -17.34
C VAL A 32 17.81 -11.35 -16.38
N PRO A 33 16.99 -10.36 -15.99
CA PRO A 33 17.48 -9.29 -15.12
C PRO A 33 17.83 -9.88 -13.74
N GLU A 34 19.10 -9.74 -13.35
CA GLU A 34 19.60 -10.18 -12.06
C GLU A 34 20.06 -8.98 -11.22
N VAL A 35 19.62 -8.92 -9.96
CA VAL A 35 19.97 -7.85 -9.02
C VAL A 35 20.48 -8.46 -7.73
N LYS A 36 21.68 -8.07 -7.31
CA LYS A 36 22.24 -8.49 -6.02
C LYS A 36 21.76 -7.55 -4.91
N THR A 37 21.16 -8.12 -3.87
CA THR A 37 20.58 -7.39 -2.73
C THR A 37 21.12 -7.93 -1.41
N SER A 38 20.79 -7.27 -0.29
CA SER A 38 21.01 -7.79 1.06
C SER A 38 20.26 -9.10 1.33
N SER A 39 19.19 -9.38 0.58
CA SER A 39 18.44 -10.65 0.63
C SER A 39 19.02 -11.74 -0.29
N GLY A 40 20.07 -11.44 -1.04
CA GLY A 40 20.67 -12.36 -2.01
C GLY A 40 20.44 -11.93 -3.46
N LEU A 41 20.67 -12.88 -4.38
CA LEU A 41 20.46 -12.66 -5.81
C LEU A 41 18.97 -12.75 -6.15
N ILE A 42 18.42 -11.66 -6.69
CA ILE A 42 17.04 -11.58 -7.15
C ILE A 42 17.04 -11.70 -8.67
N VAL A 43 16.20 -12.59 -9.19
CA VAL A 43 16.04 -12.83 -10.62
C VAL A 43 14.63 -12.40 -11.00
N GLY A 44 14.52 -11.41 -11.88
CA GLY A 44 13.23 -10.91 -12.38
C GLY A 44 12.85 -11.51 -13.73
N HIS A 45 11.77 -11.00 -14.30
CA HIS A 45 11.36 -11.32 -15.67
C HIS A 45 10.80 -10.08 -16.36
N GLN A 46 10.77 -10.10 -17.69
CA GLN A 46 10.09 -9.04 -18.44
C GLN A 46 8.57 -9.12 -18.19
N SER A 47 7.91 -7.97 -18.06
CA SER A 47 6.47 -7.91 -17.87
C SER A 47 5.76 -8.46 -19.12
N PRO A 48 4.77 -9.36 -18.97
CA PRO A 48 4.04 -9.92 -20.10
C PRO A 48 3.22 -8.87 -20.85
N ASN A 49 2.87 -7.77 -20.17
CA ASN A 49 2.00 -6.73 -20.70
C ASN A 49 2.74 -5.45 -21.13
N ARG A 50 4.04 -5.31 -20.78
CA ARG A 50 4.86 -4.14 -21.10
C ARG A 50 6.31 -4.54 -21.36
N SER A 51 6.71 -4.49 -22.63
CA SER A 51 8.07 -4.85 -23.04
C SER A 51 9.16 -3.93 -22.46
N ASP A 52 8.82 -2.72 -22.04
CA ASP A 52 9.74 -1.78 -21.41
C ASP A 52 9.87 -1.95 -19.90
N THR A 53 9.17 -2.90 -19.29
CA THR A 53 9.12 -3.11 -17.83
C THR A 53 9.63 -4.50 -17.45
N TYR A 54 10.39 -4.57 -16.37
CA TYR A 54 10.78 -5.80 -15.68
C TYR A 54 10.11 -5.88 -14.32
N GLU A 55 9.76 -7.10 -13.91
CA GLU A 55 9.04 -7.42 -12.70
C GLU A 55 9.90 -8.34 -11.82
N PHE A 56 9.97 -8.04 -10.53
CA PHE A 56 10.65 -8.83 -9.51
C PHE A 56 9.66 -9.14 -8.39
N PRO A 57 8.80 -10.15 -8.56
CA PRO A 57 7.78 -10.49 -7.58
C PRO A 57 8.36 -11.24 -6.38
N GLY A 58 7.76 -11.03 -5.20
CA GLY A 58 7.94 -11.78 -3.97
C GLY A 58 9.36 -11.81 -3.40
N ILE A 59 10.06 -10.68 -3.48
CA ILE A 59 11.35 -10.47 -2.85
C ILE A 59 11.16 -10.45 -1.33
N ARG A 60 11.78 -11.38 -0.64
CA ARG A 60 11.76 -11.40 0.82
C ARG A 60 12.66 -10.29 1.35
N PHE A 61 12.10 -9.34 2.09
CA PHE A 61 12.83 -8.13 2.54
C PHE A 61 13.29 -8.20 4.00
N ALA A 62 12.68 -9.05 4.81
CA ALA A 62 13.06 -9.24 6.20
C ALA A 62 12.91 -10.72 6.58
N PRO A 63 13.83 -11.29 7.36
CA PRO A 63 13.56 -12.56 8.01
C PRO A 63 12.35 -12.41 8.95
N PRO A 64 11.55 -13.47 9.17
CA PRO A 64 10.49 -13.46 10.15
C PRO A 64 11.00 -12.94 11.50
N GLN A 65 10.29 -11.97 12.09
CA GLN A 65 10.74 -11.33 13.33
C GLN A 65 10.72 -12.31 14.51
N ASN A 66 11.84 -12.43 15.21
CA ASN A 66 11.86 -13.13 16.50
C ASN A 66 11.32 -12.20 17.58
N TYR A 67 10.41 -12.70 18.42
CA TYR A 67 9.88 -11.92 19.54
C TYR A 67 10.72 -12.15 20.79
N SER A 68 11.13 -11.08 21.45
CA SER A 68 11.75 -11.18 22.77
C SER A 68 10.68 -10.91 23.83
N ALA A 69 10.40 -11.92 24.65
CA ALA A 69 9.58 -11.75 25.83
C ALA A 69 10.34 -10.94 26.90
N SER A 70 9.60 -10.34 27.83
CA SER A 70 10.15 -9.49 28.91
C SER A 70 11.12 -10.23 29.85
N ASP A 71 11.09 -11.57 29.85
CA ASP A 71 12.03 -12.42 30.59
C ASP A 71 13.31 -12.74 29.81
N GLY A 72 13.48 -12.18 28.60
CA GLY A 72 14.60 -12.41 27.71
C GLY A 72 14.46 -13.64 26.81
N THR A 73 13.33 -14.37 26.87
CA THR A 73 13.07 -15.51 26.00
C THR A 73 12.87 -15.04 24.56
N VAL A 74 13.68 -15.57 23.63
CA VAL A 74 13.54 -15.32 22.19
C VAL A 74 12.63 -16.40 21.58
N LEU A 75 11.41 -16.01 21.22
CA LEU A 75 10.50 -16.79 20.41
C LEU A 75 10.94 -16.67 18.95
N LYS A 76 11.43 -17.79 18.40
CA LYS A 76 11.92 -17.82 17.02
C LYS A 76 10.76 -17.92 16.05
N ALA A 77 10.77 -17.09 15.03
CA ALA A 77 9.82 -17.19 13.94
C ALA A 77 10.16 -18.32 12.96
N SER A 78 9.28 -18.53 11.97
CA SER A 78 9.40 -19.59 10.96
C SER A 78 10.72 -19.51 10.16
N ARG A 79 11.10 -20.64 9.56
CA ARG A 79 12.43 -20.84 8.94
C ARG A 79 12.68 -19.87 7.77
N TRP A 80 13.64 -18.95 7.93
CA TRP A 80 14.23 -18.19 6.83
C TRP A 80 15.25 -19.04 6.06
N VAL A 81 15.07 -19.18 4.74
CA VAL A 81 16.08 -19.81 3.86
C VAL A 81 16.72 -18.71 3.01
N SER A 82 17.94 -18.32 3.36
CA SER A 82 18.74 -17.41 2.54
C SER A 82 19.24 -18.10 1.26
N GLY A 83 19.34 -17.36 0.15
CA GLY A 83 19.96 -17.86 -1.08
C GLY A 83 19.10 -18.75 -1.97
N LEU A 84 17.78 -18.72 -1.84
CA LEU A 84 16.89 -19.33 -2.83
C LEU A 84 17.03 -18.58 -4.17
N ARG A 85 17.38 -19.31 -5.24
CA ARG A 85 17.20 -18.79 -6.61
C ARG A 85 15.70 -18.63 -6.83
N ALA A 86 15.23 -17.41 -7.12
CA ALA A 86 13.85 -17.20 -7.58
C ALA A 86 13.58 -18.13 -8.79
N PRO A 87 12.47 -18.89 -8.78
CA PRO A 87 11.13 -18.31 -8.66
C PRO A 87 10.39 -18.64 -7.36
N LEU A 88 11.07 -19.13 -6.31
CA LEU A 88 10.43 -19.43 -5.00
C LEU A 88 10.22 -18.18 -4.13
N ALA A 89 9.76 -17.11 -4.75
CA ALA A 89 9.15 -15.96 -4.09
C ALA A 89 8.00 -16.48 -3.20
N SER A 90 7.90 -16.02 -1.96
CA SER A 90 6.63 -16.23 -1.25
C SER A 90 5.56 -15.45 -2.01
N THR A 91 4.68 -16.19 -2.68
CA THR A 91 3.49 -15.67 -3.34
C THR A 91 2.31 -15.58 -2.38
N ASP A 92 2.50 -16.02 -1.15
CA ASP A 92 1.40 -16.25 -0.24
C ASP A 92 1.05 -14.94 0.48
N ASP A 93 -0.25 -14.70 0.64
CA ASP A 93 -0.72 -13.58 1.44
C ASP A 93 -0.47 -13.86 2.92
N CYS A 94 -0.34 -12.81 3.74
CA CYS A 94 -0.29 -13.02 5.19
C CYS A 94 -1.60 -13.63 5.70
N VAL A 95 -1.49 -14.47 6.73
CA VAL A 95 -2.66 -15.09 7.34
C VAL A 95 -3.61 -14.02 7.88
N ALA A 96 -4.86 -14.08 7.41
CA ALA A 96 -5.87 -13.09 7.69
C ALA A 96 -7.29 -13.68 7.64
N ASN A 97 -8.19 -13.09 8.42
CA ASN A 97 -9.61 -13.44 8.41
C ASN A 97 -10.29 -12.91 7.15
N ILE A 98 -10.71 -13.80 6.27
CA ILE A 98 -11.50 -13.42 5.09
C ILE A 98 -12.97 -13.26 5.53
N PRO A 99 -13.59 -12.09 5.36
CA PRO A 99 -14.99 -11.88 5.73
C PRO A 99 -15.89 -12.77 4.85
N PRO A 100 -17.09 -13.12 5.33
CA PRO A 100 -18.02 -13.87 4.51
C PRO A 100 -18.38 -13.08 3.25
N SER A 101 -18.57 -13.77 2.12
CA SER A 101 -19.06 -13.11 0.91
C SER A 101 -20.46 -12.57 1.17
N LEU A 102 -20.63 -11.25 1.11
CA LEU A 102 -21.92 -10.62 1.28
C LEU A 102 -22.67 -10.57 -0.06
N THR A 103 -23.95 -10.94 -0.05
CA THR A 103 -24.88 -10.72 -1.15
C THR A 103 -25.84 -9.60 -0.74
N PHE A 104 -25.61 -8.38 -1.21
CA PHE A 104 -26.57 -7.29 -1.09
C PHE A 104 -27.57 -7.33 -2.25
N PRO A 105 -28.84 -6.96 -2.05
CA PRO A 105 -29.74 -6.68 -3.17
C PRO A 105 -29.12 -5.57 -4.05
N ASP A 106 -29.23 -5.72 -5.36
CA ASP A 106 -28.75 -4.76 -6.37
C ASP A 106 -27.23 -4.60 -6.54
N PHE A 107 -26.44 -5.61 -6.16
CA PHE A 107 -25.01 -5.61 -6.47
C PHE A 107 -24.77 -5.76 -7.97
N THR A 108 -23.96 -4.88 -8.57
CA THR A 108 -23.62 -5.01 -10.00
C THR A 108 -22.70 -6.22 -10.22
N GLY A 109 -22.73 -6.82 -11.42
CA GLY A 109 -21.85 -7.96 -11.74
C GLY A 109 -20.36 -7.63 -11.65
N ASN A 110 -19.97 -6.38 -11.93
CA ASN A 110 -18.61 -5.89 -11.70
C ASN A 110 -18.36 -5.55 -10.22
N GLY A 111 -19.38 -5.08 -9.51
CA GLY A 111 -19.35 -4.88 -8.07
C GLY A 111 -18.94 -6.15 -7.33
N PHE A 112 -19.47 -7.31 -7.72
CA PHE A 112 -19.08 -8.61 -7.15
C PHE A 112 -17.60 -8.93 -7.34
N LYS A 113 -17.06 -8.66 -8.54
CA LYS A 113 -15.64 -8.87 -8.84
C LYS A 113 -14.74 -7.94 -8.02
N ILE A 114 -15.13 -6.67 -7.88
CA ILE A 114 -14.39 -5.66 -7.12
C ILE A 114 -14.43 -5.98 -5.63
N TYR A 115 -15.60 -6.32 -5.11
CA TYR A 115 -15.77 -6.70 -3.71
C TYR A 115 -14.94 -7.94 -3.36
N ASN A 116 -14.99 -8.99 -4.18
CA ASN A 116 -14.19 -10.19 -3.93
C ASN A 116 -12.67 -9.93 -4.01
N LYS A 117 -12.24 -9.02 -4.89
CA LYS A 117 -10.86 -8.51 -4.90
C LYS A 117 -10.54 -7.75 -3.61
N PHE A 118 -11.46 -6.91 -3.14
CA PHE A 118 -11.31 -6.09 -1.92
C PHE A 118 -11.26 -6.92 -0.64
N THR A 119 -12.10 -7.95 -0.53
CA THR A 119 -12.18 -8.80 0.67
C THR A 119 -11.22 -9.98 0.65
N GLY A 120 -10.41 -10.14 -0.39
CA GLY A 120 -9.40 -11.20 -0.46
C GLY A 120 -9.97 -12.58 -0.83
N HIS A 121 -11.14 -12.66 -1.47
CA HIS A 121 -11.68 -13.90 -2.06
C HIS A 121 -11.00 -14.26 -3.40
N LEU A 122 -9.68 -14.08 -3.49
CA LEU A 122 -8.89 -14.39 -4.69
C LEU A 122 -8.39 -15.84 -4.73
N GLY A 123 -8.55 -16.59 -3.65
CA GLY A 123 -8.07 -17.96 -3.54
C GLY A 123 -6.56 -18.08 -3.37
N ASN A 124 -5.88 -16.97 -3.05
CA ASN A 124 -4.45 -16.98 -2.74
C ASN A 124 -4.20 -17.85 -1.51
N LEU A 125 -3.08 -18.57 -1.53
CA LEU A 125 -2.57 -19.26 -0.35
C LEU A 125 -2.19 -18.24 0.73
N GLN A 126 -2.32 -18.62 2.00
CA GLN A 126 -1.93 -17.80 3.13
C GLN A 126 -0.87 -18.52 3.96
N ASP A 127 0.18 -17.80 4.34
CA ASP A 127 1.28 -18.30 5.18
C ASP A 127 1.76 -17.19 6.14
N GLU A 128 2.42 -17.57 7.24
CA GLU A 128 3.14 -16.62 8.09
C GLU A 128 4.44 -16.14 7.42
N ASP A 129 4.96 -16.95 6.50
CA ASP A 129 6.08 -16.61 5.63
C ASP A 129 5.65 -15.70 4.46
N CYS A 130 5.05 -14.56 4.78
CA CYS A 130 4.41 -13.66 3.82
C CYS A 130 5.13 -12.31 3.63
N LEU A 131 6.25 -12.08 4.34
CA LEU A 131 7.00 -10.82 4.30
C LEU A 131 7.81 -10.69 3.00
N ALA A 132 7.10 -10.32 1.95
CA ALA A 132 7.65 -10.11 0.63
C ALA A 132 7.17 -8.79 0.00
N LEU A 133 8.00 -8.23 -0.87
CA LEU A 133 7.70 -7.05 -1.68
C LEU A 133 7.92 -7.36 -3.16
N ASN A 134 7.34 -6.52 -4.01
CA ASN A 134 7.46 -6.63 -5.46
C ASN A 134 8.10 -5.36 -6.02
N ILE A 135 8.94 -5.48 -7.03
CA ILE A 135 9.52 -4.31 -7.72
C ILE A 135 9.20 -4.36 -9.21
N TRP A 136 8.89 -3.20 -9.78
CA TRP A 136 8.77 -2.99 -11.23
C TRP A 136 9.74 -1.89 -11.63
N THR A 137 10.51 -2.11 -12.70
CA THR A 137 11.48 -1.13 -13.22
C THR A 137 11.50 -1.12 -14.75
N LYS A 138 12.04 -0.07 -15.37
CA LYS A 138 12.17 0.06 -16.83
C LYS A 138 13.62 -0.09 -17.31
N SER A 139 13.87 -0.59 -18.53
CA SER A 139 15.23 -0.79 -19.11
C SER A 139 15.41 -0.18 -20.52
N PRO A 140 16.64 0.21 -20.96
CA PRO A 140 17.79 0.66 -20.17
C PRO A 140 18.05 2.16 -20.41
N LEU A 141 18.65 2.86 -19.43
CA LEU A 141 18.94 4.31 -19.48
C LEU A 141 17.70 5.20 -19.64
N ASN A 142 17.05 5.53 -18.52
CA ASN A 142 16.60 6.88 -18.14
C ASN A 142 15.46 6.78 -17.12
N ILE A 143 15.85 6.71 -15.85
CA ILE A 143 15.13 7.12 -14.63
C ILE A 143 13.62 7.34 -14.83
N HIS A 144 12.82 6.29 -14.66
CA HIS A 144 11.38 6.45 -14.44
C HIS A 144 10.92 5.54 -13.30
N GLN A 145 10.96 6.13 -12.12
CA GLN A 145 10.59 5.57 -10.81
C GLN A 145 9.13 5.12 -10.78
N HIS A 146 8.89 3.88 -10.36
CA HIS A 146 7.69 3.47 -9.63
C HIS A 146 8.08 2.29 -8.73
N SER A 147 8.61 2.56 -7.54
CA SER A 147 8.71 1.53 -6.50
C SER A 147 7.31 1.28 -5.96
N ARG A 148 6.63 0.26 -6.47
CA ARG A 148 5.32 -0.18 -5.99
C ARG A 148 5.51 -0.90 -4.65
N PHE A 149 5.25 -0.19 -3.56
CA PHE A 149 5.07 -0.82 -2.26
C PHE A 149 3.60 -1.19 -2.08
N THR A 150 3.34 -2.46 -1.79
CA THR A 150 2.01 -2.92 -1.41
C THR A 150 2.20 -3.95 -0.30
N ILE A 151 1.75 -3.62 0.92
CA ILE A 151 1.69 -4.53 2.07
C ILE A 151 0.22 -4.51 2.55
N PRO A 152 -0.42 -5.65 2.86
CA PRO A 152 0.15 -6.98 3.03
C PRO A 152 -0.29 -7.94 1.91
N GLY A 153 0.71 -8.54 1.27
CA GLY A 153 0.52 -9.59 0.27
C GLY A 153 0.92 -9.13 -1.14
N PRO A 154 1.73 -9.90 -1.86
CA PRO A 154 2.15 -9.55 -3.22
C PRO A 154 0.98 -9.52 -4.22
N HIS A 155 -0.19 -10.08 -3.85
CA HIS A 155 -1.33 -10.30 -4.74
C HIS A 155 -2.58 -9.47 -4.42
N ARG A 156 -2.55 -8.57 -3.42
CA ARG A 156 -3.73 -7.76 -3.07
C ARG A 156 -3.62 -6.32 -3.60
N PRO A 157 -4.36 -5.97 -4.67
CA PRO A 157 -4.34 -4.62 -5.23
C PRO A 157 -5.13 -3.59 -4.41
N PHE A 158 -5.93 -4.04 -3.44
CA PHE A 158 -6.78 -3.19 -2.60
C PHE A 158 -6.55 -3.52 -1.13
N TYR A 159 -6.43 -2.45 -0.34
CA TYR A 159 -6.11 -2.52 1.07
C TYR A 159 -7.33 -2.10 1.90
N ASN A 160 -7.69 -2.90 2.88
CA ASN A 160 -8.51 -2.44 4.00
C ASN A 160 -7.74 -2.77 5.27
N GLY A 161 -7.85 -1.91 6.29
CA GLY A 161 -7.05 -1.99 7.51
C GLY A 161 -7.03 -3.36 8.15
N GLN A 162 -8.05 -4.20 7.95
CA GLN A 162 -8.25 -5.51 8.60
C GLN A 162 -7.18 -6.58 8.28
N TYR A 163 -6.29 -6.37 7.31
CA TYR A 163 -5.33 -7.42 6.88
C TYR A 163 -3.86 -7.07 7.11
N LEU A 164 -3.56 -5.81 7.44
CA LEU A 164 -2.43 -5.49 8.31
C LEU A 164 -2.88 -5.68 9.78
N ALA A 165 -4.13 -5.29 10.09
CA ALA A 165 -4.79 -5.39 11.39
C ALA A 165 -5.35 -6.81 11.66
N GLY A 166 -4.43 -7.73 11.92
CA GLY A 166 -4.74 -9.07 12.45
C GLY A 166 -3.92 -9.34 13.70
N ILE A 167 -4.28 -10.38 14.44
CA ILE A 167 -3.57 -10.76 15.67
C ILE A 167 -2.06 -10.98 15.44
N PHE A 168 -1.64 -11.36 14.24
CA PHE A 168 -0.21 -11.58 13.92
C PHE A 168 0.59 -10.28 13.78
N GLY A 169 -0.03 -9.19 13.31
CA GLY A 169 0.61 -7.88 13.20
C GLY A 169 0.39 -6.98 14.43
N PHE A 170 -0.68 -7.22 15.18
CA PHE A 170 -1.16 -6.36 16.27
C PHE A 170 -1.76 -7.19 17.40
N SER A 171 -0.97 -8.11 17.96
CA SER A 171 -1.46 -9.13 18.92
C SER A 171 -2.02 -8.55 20.21
N GLY A 172 -1.48 -7.41 20.68
CA GLY A 172 -1.77 -6.90 22.03
C GLY A 172 -1.15 -7.73 23.14
N ALA A 173 -0.28 -8.70 22.82
CA ALA A 173 0.24 -9.63 23.80
C ALA A 173 1.16 -8.91 24.81
N PRO A 174 1.02 -9.18 26.11
CA PRO A 174 1.84 -8.55 27.13
C PRO A 174 3.29 -9.05 27.07
N GLY A 175 4.23 -8.19 27.43
CA GLY A 175 5.64 -8.54 27.53
C GLY A 175 6.39 -8.66 26.20
N ILE A 176 5.77 -8.29 25.07
CA ILE A 176 6.44 -8.14 23.77
C ILE A 176 6.28 -6.73 23.23
N GLU A 177 7.15 -6.40 22.28
CA GLU A 177 7.04 -5.17 21.51
C GLU A 177 5.76 -5.19 20.65
N GLN A 178 5.06 -4.06 20.60
CA GLN A 178 3.78 -3.92 19.89
C GLN A 178 3.99 -3.43 18.45
N ASN A 179 2.91 -3.46 17.67
CA ASN A 179 2.85 -2.92 16.32
C ASN A 179 3.79 -3.60 15.31
N SER A 180 3.95 -4.93 15.39
CA SER A 180 4.74 -5.73 14.44
C SER A 180 4.40 -5.40 12.98
N GLY A 181 3.12 -5.24 12.65
CA GLY A 181 2.69 -4.90 11.29
C GLY A 181 3.19 -3.52 10.79
N LEU A 182 3.40 -2.54 11.69
CA LEU A 182 4.04 -1.26 11.33
C LEU A 182 5.56 -1.40 11.23
N ARG A 183 6.15 -2.26 12.05
CA ARG A 183 7.58 -2.56 12.00
C ARG A 183 7.97 -3.32 10.74
N ASP A 184 7.09 -4.19 10.25
CA ASP A 184 7.27 -4.87 8.97
C ASP A 184 7.23 -3.88 7.79
N GLN A 185 6.33 -2.89 7.84
CA GLN A 185 6.33 -1.79 6.87
C GLN A 185 7.64 -1.00 6.91
N ARG A 186 8.09 -0.62 8.11
CA ARG A 186 9.38 0.07 8.32
C ARG A 186 10.54 -0.74 7.74
N ALA A 187 10.60 -2.04 8.04
CA ALA A 187 11.64 -2.93 7.54
C ALA A 187 11.63 -3.03 6.01
N ALA A 188 10.46 -3.02 5.38
CA ALA A 188 10.36 -2.97 3.92
C ALA A 188 10.90 -1.65 3.34
N VAL A 189 10.60 -0.51 3.97
CA VAL A 189 11.12 0.81 3.56
C VAL A 189 12.64 0.86 3.71
N GLU A 190 13.18 0.35 4.82
CA GLU A 190 14.62 0.25 5.05
C GLU A 190 15.30 -0.66 4.02
N TRP A 191 14.70 -1.81 3.73
CA TRP A 191 15.22 -2.71 2.70
C TRP A 191 15.28 -2.02 1.34
N VAL A 192 14.25 -1.28 0.95
CA VAL A 192 14.27 -0.54 -0.33
C VAL A 192 15.28 0.58 -0.30
N ARG A 193 15.38 1.37 0.77
CA ARG A 193 16.44 2.37 0.92
C ARG A 193 17.83 1.75 0.66
N ASP A 194 18.06 0.56 1.18
CA ASP A 194 19.36 -0.09 1.12
C ASP A 194 19.62 -0.83 -0.22
N ASN A 195 18.57 -1.19 -0.97
CA ASN A 195 18.70 -2.07 -2.16
C ASN A 195 18.20 -1.47 -3.47
N ILE A 196 17.39 -0.40 -3.46
CA ILE A 196 16.69 0.05 -4.67
C ILE A 196 17.63 0.57 -5.76
N ALA A 197 18.85 0.99 -5.39
CA ALA A 197 19.90 1.35 -6.34
C ALA A 197 20.25 0.19 -7.29
N GLY A 198 20.15 -1.06 -6.83
CA GLY A 198 20.35 -2.24 -7.69
C GLY A 198 19.26 -2.44 -8.75
N PHE A 199 18.12 -1.77 -8.60
CA PHE A 199 16.98 -1.79 -9.52
C PHE A 199 16.83 -0.46 -10.28
N ASP A 200 17.92 0.34 -10.35
CA ASP A 200 17.97 1.68 -10.94
C ASP A 200 17.08 2.74 -10.24
N GLY A 201 16.72 2.51 -8.98
CA GLY A 201 16.01 3.50 -8.17
C GLY A 201 16.92 4.39 -7.32
N ASP A 202 16.32 5.42 -6.74
CA ASP A 202 17.02 6.42 -5.93
C ASP A 202 16.45 6.43 -4.51
N ALA A 203 17.30 6.04 -3.54
CA ALA A 203 16.94 5.94 -2.14
C ALA A 203 16.58 7.30 -1.51
N ASN A 204 17.03 8.42 -2.09
CA ASN A 204 16.72 9.77 -1.60
C ASN A 204 15.37 10.29 -2.12
N ARG A 205 14.67 9.53 -2.97
CA ARG A 205 13.41 9.92 -3.59
C ARG A 205 12.32 8.87 -3.37
N ILE A 206 12.38 8.17 -2.24
CA ILE A 206 11.35 7.22 -1.85
C ILE A 206 10.09 8.02 -1.48
N THR A 207 8.97 7.72 -2.13
CA THR A 207 7.65 8.23 -1.74
C THR A 207 6.80 7.05 -1.32
N ILE A 208 6.22 7.11 -0.12
CA ILE A 208 5.24 6.11 0.32
C ILE A 208 3.84 6.64 0.07
N PHE A 209 2.98 5.74 -0.39
CA PHE A 209 1.59 6.03 -0.68
C PHE A 209 0.72 4.88 -0.22
N GLY A 210 -0.45 5.18 0.32
CA GLY A 210 -1.37 4.16 0.80
C GLY A 210 -2.79 4.68 0.94
N GLN A 211 -3.73 3.74 1.00
CA GLN A 211 -5.15 4.06 1.12
C GLN A 211 -5.74 3.54 2.43
N SER A 212 -6.66 4.30 3.02
CA SER A 212 -7.27 3.97 4.31
C SER A 212 -6.20 3.75 5.37
N ALA A 213 -6.25 2.66 6.13
CA ALA A 213 -5.23 2.30 7.12
C ALA A 213 -3.84 1.97 6.53
N GLY A 214 -3.69 1.92 5.19
CA GLY A 214 -2.43 1.73 4.49
C GLY A 214 -1.70 3.06 4.32
N SER A 215 -2.39 4.17 4.58
CA SER A 215 -1.77 5.48 4.75
C SER A 215 -0.84 5.40 5.96
N SER A 216 0.45 5.31 5.66
CA SER A 216 1.53 5.23 6.64
C SER A 216 2.42 6.46 6.54
N SER A 217 3.18 6.71 7.60
CA SER A 217 4.19 7.76 7.63
C SER A 217 5.50 7.16 8.10
N ASP A 218 6.58 7.46 7.38
CA ASP A 218 7.91 7.03 7.75
C ASP A 218 8.89 8.21 7.60
N PRO A 219 9.71 8.52 8.63
CA PRO A 219 10.64 9.64 8.56
C PRO A 219 11.82 9.48 7.59
N ILE A 220 12.09 8.29 7.01
CA ILE A 220 13.23 8.08 6.09
C ILE A 220 12.85 8.22 4.60
N VAL A 221 11.65 8.71 4.31
CA VAL A 221 11.15 8.90 2.95
C VAL A 221 11.13 10.38 2.55
N ALA A 222 11.09 10.64 1.25
CA ALA A 222 11.10 11.99 0.68
C ALA A 222 9.69 12.57 0.46
N GLY A 223 8.67 11.73 0.37
CA GLY A 223 7.29 12.15 0.13
C GLY A 223 6.26 11.21 0.75
N LEU A 224 5.15 11.78 1.20
CA LEU A 224 4.02 11.05 1.78
C LEU A 224 2.77 11.28 0.93
N ILE A 225 2.04 10.20 0.62
CA ILE A 225 0.72 10.27 0.02
C ILE A 225 -0.28 9.49 0.88
N SER A 226 -1.28 10.19 1.40
CA SER A 226 -2.37 9.59 2.18
C SER A 226 -3.70 9.67 1.44
N GLU A 227 -4.22 8.52 1.03
CA GLU A 227 -5.49 8.42 0.32
C GLU A 227 -6.56 7.95 1.31
N SER A 228 -7.48 8.82 1.71
CA SER A 228 -8.61 8.46 2.57
C SER A 228 -8.20 7.84 3.91
N GLY A 229 -7.15 8.34 4.56
CA GLY A 229 -6.72 7.87 5.88
C GLY A 229 -5.51 8.63 6.40
N THR A 230 -5.47 8.89 7.70
CA THR A 230 -4.34 9.56 8.39
C THR A 230 -4.16 8.97 9.79
N ALA A 231 -3.07 9.34 10.48
CA ALA A 231 -2.90 9.00 11.91
C ALA A 231 -4.03 9.55 12.81
N LEU A 232 -4.81 10.54 12.35
CA LEU A 232 -5.95 11.11 13.06
C LEU A 232 -7.27 10.39 12.73
N SER A 233 -7.28 9.41 11.82
CA SER A 233 -8.49 8.73 11.33
C SER A 233 -9.00 7.61 12.23
N PHE A 234 -8.18 7.11 13.15
CA PHE A 234 -8.52 5.96 13.99
C PHE A 234 -8.08 6.18 15.45
N VAL A 235 -8.85 5.68 16.42
CA VAL A 235 -8.43 5.60 17.83
C VAL A 235 -7.53 4.37 17.96
N PRO A 236 -6.24 4.45 18.29
CA PRO A 236 -5.45 3.25 18.54
C PRO A 236 -5.87 2.57 19.84
N ASN A 237 -5.65 1.26 19.97
CA ASN A 237 -5.85 0.57 21.24
C ASN A 237 -4.91 1.12 22.31
N ASN A 238 -5.38 1.29 23.54
CA ASN A 238 -4.45 1.37 24.69
C ASN A 238 -3.94 -0.03 25.07
N ALA A 239 -2.85 -0.08 25.82
CA ALA A 239 -2.22 -1.35 26.21
C ALA A 239 -3.17 -2.30 26.96
N SER A 240 -4.05 -1.78 27.83
CA SER A 240 -5.01 -2.58 28.60
C SER A 240 -6.06 -3.24 27.70
N CYS A 241 -6.62 -2.47 26.75
CA CYS A 241 -7.58 -2.96 25.76
C CYS A 241 -6.96 -4.04 24.87
N ALA A 242 -5.77 -3.78 24.32
CA ALA A 242 -5.04 -4.73 23.48
C ALA A 242 -4.75 -6.04 24.23
N GLN A 243 -4.29 -5.96 25.48
CA GLN A 243 -4.04 -7.14 26.32
C GLN A 243 -5.30 -7.91 26.66
N SER A 244 -6.41 -7.22 26.95
CA SER A 244 -7.71 -7.86 27.22
C SER A 244 -8.19 -8.68 26.02
N LEU A 245 -8.04 -8.13 24.81
CA LEU A 245 -8.37 -8.83 23.57
C LEU A 245 -7.48 -10.05 23.34
N PHE A 246 -6.18 -9.93 23.59
CA PHE A 246 -5.24 -11.05 23.53
C PHE A 246 -5.64 -12.17 24.53
N TYR A 247 -5.93 -11.82 25.78
CA TYR A 247 -6.28 -12.80 26.81
C TYR A 247 -7.63 -13.49 26.58
N ASN A 248 -8.58 -12.83 25.92
CA ASN A 248 -9.84 -13.45 25.51
C ASN A 248 -9.58 -14.59 24.48
N ILE A 249 -8.67 -14.35 23.55
CA ILE A 249 -8.25 -15.35 22.57
C ILE A 249 -7.45 -16.46 23.24
N SER A 250 -6.49 -16.13 24.11
CA SER A 250 -5.69 -17.13 24.81
C SER A 250 -6.57 -18.07 25.64
N GLY A 251 -7.63 -17.55 26.26
CA GLY A 251 -8.63 -18.35 26.96
C GLY A 251 -9.37 -19.32 26.03
N THR A 252 -9.79 -18.84 24.85
CA THR A 252 -10.42 -19.69 23.81
C THR A 252 -9.48 -20.80 23.30
N LEU A 253 -8.18 -20.50 23.20
CA LEU A 253 -7.13 -21.45 22.82
C LEU A 253 -6.69 -22.39 23.96
N ARG A 254 -7.26 -22.23 25.16
CA ARG A 254 -6.88 -22.95 26.40
C ARG A 254 -5.42 -22.74 26.80
N CYS A 255 -4.91 -21.53 26.59
CA CYS A 255 -3.55 -21.13 26.95
C CYS A 255 -3.44 -20.34 28.26
N GLY A 256 -4.57 -20.06 28.91
CA GLY A 256 -4.62 -19.22 30.12
C GLY A 256 -5.24 -17.86 29.83
N ASN A 257 -5.20 -16.97 30.82
CA ASN A 257 -5.79 -15.64 30.79
C ASN A 257 -4.92 -14.65 31.60
N SER A 258 -5.44 -13.47 31.92
CA SER A 258 -4.72 -12.43 32.68
C SER A 258 -4.25 -12.83 34.08
N SER A 259 -4.77 -13.93 34.66
CA SER A 259 -4.30 -14.48 35.94
C SER A 259 -3.21 -15.55 35.78
N THR A 260 -2.88 -15.91 34.54
CA THR A 260 -1.79 -16.84 34.21
C THR A 260 -0.52 -16.05 33.90
N ASP A 261 0.65 -16.63 34.16
CA ASP A 261 1.92 -16.01 33.78
C ASP A 261 1.95 -15.64 32.29
N ALA A 262 2.23 -14.36 31.99
CA ALA A 262 2.15 -13.81 30.64
C ALA A 262 3.11 -14.49 29.65
N ALA A 263 4.31 -14.86 30.08
CA ALA A 263 5.28 -15.54 29.23
C ALA A 263 4.82 -16.96 28.88
N LEU A 264 4.21 -17.68 29.84
CA LEU A 264 3.60 -18.99 29.58
C LEU A 264 2.40 -18.90 28.64
N VAL A 265 1.54 -17.90 28.80
CA VAL A 265 0.39 -17.67 27.91
C VAL A 265 0.88 -17.40 26.49
N LEU A 266 1.82 -16.47 26.33
CA LEU A 266 2.39 -16.11 25.04
C LEU A 266 3.03 -17.30 24.36
N LYS A 267 3.87 -18.06 25.08
CA LYS A 267 4.50 -19.28 24.56
C LYS A 267 3.46 -20.29 24.10
N CYS A 268 2.41 -20.53 24.90
CA CYS A 268 1.35 -21.46 24.52
C CYS A 268 0.61 -21.02 23.26
N VAL A 269 0.29 -19.73 23.12
CA VAL A 269 -0.38 -19.18 21.92
C VAL A 269 0.53 -19.29 20.70
N HIS A 270 1.81 -18.99 20.85
CA HIS A 270 2.82 -19.14 19.80
C HIS A 270 2.96 -20.60 19.33
N ASP A 271 2.85 -21.56 20.25
CA ASP A 271 2.92 -23.00 19.94
C ASP A 271 1.61 -23.55 19.30
N LYS A 272 0.55 -22.73 19.17
CA LYS A 272 -0.67 -23.12 18.45
C LYS A 272 -0.48 -23.01 16.94
N GLY A 273 -1.26 -23.80 16.19
CA GLY A 273 -1.32 -23.65 14.75
C GLY A 273 -1.90 -22.28 14.36
N VAL A 274 -1.29 -21.64 13.36
CA VAL A 274 -1.69 -20.33 12.82
C VAL A 274 -3.18 -20.27 12.49
N LYS A 275 -3.73 -21.35 11.93
CA LYS A 275 -5.16 -21.47 11.61
C LYS A 275 -6.03 -21.42 12.87
N ASP A 276 -5.62 -22.06 13.95
CA ASP A 276 -6.37 -22.06 15.22
C ASP A 276 -6.37 -20.67 15.84
N VAL A 277 -5.22 -19.99 15.81
CA VAL A 277 -5.07 -18.60 16.29
C VAL A 277 -5.94 -17.65 15.48
N ASN A 278 -5.91 -17.75 14.14
CA ASN A 278 -6.70 -16.91 13.24
C ASN A 278 -8.22 -17.12 13.45
N VAL A 279 -8.66 -18.37 13.58
CA VAL A 279 -10.07 -18.72 13.87
C VAL A 279 -10.51 -18.22 15.25
N ALA A 280 -9.64 -18.26 16.26
CA ALA A 280 -9.95 -17.69 17.56
C ALA A 280 -10.04 -16.15 17.48
N ALA A 281 -9.14 -15.51 16.73
CA ALA A 281 -9.17 -14.07 16.51
C ALA A 281 -10.42 -13.59 15.76
N ALA A 282 -10.96 -14.40 14.85
CA ALA A 282 -12.20 -14.09 14.14
C ALA A 282 -13.42 -13.96 15.06
N LYS A 283 -13.35 -14.51 16.29
CA LYS A 283 -14.44 -14.47 17.28
C LYS A 283 -14.34 -13.26 18.21
N ALA A 284 -13.25 -12.50 18.17
CA ALA A 284 -13.13 -11.28 18.96
C ALA A 284 -14.17 -10.25 18.47
N PRO A 285 -14.96 -9.65 19.38
CA PRO A 285 -15.97 -8.67 18.98
C PRO A 285 -15.30 -7.42 18.39
N LEU A 286 -15.97 -6.79 17.44
CA LEU A 286 -15.57 -5.47 16.96
C LEU A 286 -15.66 -4.46 18.11
N LEU A 287 -14.71 -3.54 18.17
CA LEU A 287 -14.69 -2.50 19.18
C LEU A 287 -15.72 -1.44 18.82
N ALA A 288 -16.64 -1.19 19.75
CA ALA A 288 -17.65 -0.16 19.59
C ALA A 288 -16.96 1.21 19.57
N THR A 289 -17.17 1.96 18.49
CA THR A 289 -16.88 3.40 18.45
C THR A 289 -18.17 4.15 18.17
N GLN A 290 -18.19 5.47 18.37
CA GLN A 290 -19.36 6.29 18.04
C GLN A 290 -19.69 6.28 16.54
N MET A 291 -18.83 5.70 15.68
CA MET A 291 -18.96 5.77 14.23
C MET A 291 -18.71 4.41 13.57
N ILE A 292 -17.46 3.94 13.43
CA ILE A 292 -17.16 2.68 12.72
C ILE A 292 -16.68 1.63 13.72
N PRO A 293 -17.31 0.44 13.80
CA PRO A 293 -16.75 -0.66 14.57
C PRO A 293 -15.33 -0.96 14.09
N GLN A 294 -14.34 -0.86 14.99
CA GLN A 294 -12.95 -1.08 14.63
C GLN A 294 -12.56 -2.55 14.76
N PRO A 295 -11.66 -3.05 13.90
CA PRO A 295 -11.09 -4.37 14.08
C PRO A 295 -10.41 -4.46 15.45
N PRO A 296 -10.56 -5.56 16.19
CA PRO A 296 -10.01 -5.68 17.55
C PRO A 296 -8.47 -5.64 17.57
N PHE A 297 -7.82 -6.20 16.55
CA PHE A 297 -6.36 -6.27 16.46
C PHE A 297 -5.86 -5.21 15.49
N HIS A 298 -5.43 -4.07 15.98
CA HIS A 298 -4.98 -2.90 15.22
C HIS A 298 -3.97 -2.09 16.07
N PRO A 299 -3.40 -0.99 15.56
CA PRO A 299 -2.31 -0.29 16.23
C PRO A 299 -2.57 -0.03 17.72
N THR A 300 -1.57 -0.32 18.55
CA THR A 300 -1.59 -0.14 20.00
C THR A 300 -0.65 0.99 20.38
N ILE A 301 -1.09 1.86 21.30
CA ILE A 301 -0.26 2.92 21.87
C ILE A 301 0.93 2.29 22.58
N ASP A 302 2.13 2.60 22.08
CA ASP A 302 3.41 2.20 22.65
C ASP A 302 4.35 3.40 22.91
N ASP A 303 3.94 4.62 22.51
CA ASP A 303 4.71 5.87 22.52
C ASP A 303 6.11 5.76 21.85
N ALA A 304 6.37 4.67 21.11
CA ALA A 304 7.56 4.43 20.33
C ALA A 304 7.27 4.61 18.82
N ILE A 305 6.18 4.00 18.36
CA ILE A 305 5.66 4.15 16.99
C ILE A 305 4.33 4.90 17.01
N ILE A 306 3.42 4.51 17.91
CA ILE A 306 2.08 5.06 18.01
C ILE A 306 1.97 5.88 19.27
N SER A 307 1.80 7.18 19.09
CA SER A 307 1.65 8.12 20.19
C SER A 307 0.24 8.05 20.78
N SER A 308 0.17 8.21 22.10
CA SER A 308 -1.06 8.45 22.83
C SER A 308 -1.80 9.74 22.42
N ASN A 309 -1.11 10.73 21.81
CA ASN A 309 -1.72 12.00 21.42
C ASN A 309 -1.12 12.60 20.14
N HIS A 310 -1.57 12.10 18.98
CA HIS A 310 -1.15 12.58 17.66
C HIS A 310 -1.48 14.06 17.42
N THR A 311 -2.56 14.59 18.02
CA THR A 311 -2.91 16.01 17.89
C THR A 311 -1.86 16.89 18.56
N ALA A 312 -1.41 16.53 19.77
CA ALA A 312 -0.36 17.27 20.46
C ALA A 312 0.96 17.25 19.68
N LEU A 313 1.30 16.13 19.01
CA LEU A 313 2.46 16.08 18.11
C LEU A 313 2.31 17.06 16.94
N GLY A 314 1.13 17.11 16.33
CA GLY A 314 0.78 18.08 15.29
C GLY A 314 0.94 19.52 15.78
N GLU A 315 0.40 19.85 16.95
CA GLU A 315 0.46 21.19 17.55
C GLU A 315 1.86 21.62 18.01
N ALA A 316 2.71 20.66 18.39
CA ALA A 316 4.08 20.90 18.84
C ALA A 316 5.12 20.84 17.71
N ALA A 317 4.70 20.61 16.46
CA ALA A 317 5.58 20.37 15.32
C ALA A 317 6.41 19.07 15.43
N SER A 318 6.08 18.17 16.35
CA SER A 318 6.80 16.92 16.66
C SER A 318 6.44 15.78 15.71
N PHE A 319 6.55 16.04 14.41
CA PHE A 319 6.31 15.08 13.33
C PHE A 319 7.31 15.30 12.20
N ALA A 320 7.49 14.29 11.34
CA ALA A 320 8.41 14.38 10.21
C ALA A 320 7.94 15.44 9.19
N LYS A 321 8.77 16.46 8.95
CA LYS A 321 8.49 17.58 8.02
C LYS A 321 8.71 17.17 6.56
N ILE A 322 7.98 16.15 6.12
CA ILE A 322 8.08 15.55 4.79
C ILE A 322 6.94 16.11 3.93
N PRO A 323 7.20 16.49 2.66
CA PRO A 323 6.15 16.92 1.74
C PRO A 323 4.98 15.94 1.68
N TYR A 324 3.76 16.48 1.63
CA TYR A 324 2.55 15.70 1.89
C TYR A 324 1.44 15.94 0.87
N LEU A 325 1.00 14.87 0.20
CA LEU A 325 -0.19 14.86 -0.63
C LEU A 325 -1.28 14.05 0.08
N ALA A 326 -2.43 14.65 0.36
CA ALA A 326 -3.51 13.95 1.03
C ALA A 326 -4.86 14.23 0.39
N GLY A 327 -5.80 13.29 0.48
CA GLY A 327 -7.14 13.55 -0.04
C GLY A 327 -8.14 12.45 0.27
N ASN A 328 -9.37 12.68 -0.16
CA ASN A 328 -10.51 11.80 0.10
C ASN A 328 -11.34 11.63 -1.17
N THR A 329 -12.14 10.56 -1.23
CA THR A 329 -13.20 10.47 -2.25
C THR A 329 -14.44 11.26 -1.82
N ASP A 330 -15.25 11.74 -2.77
CA ASP A 330 -16.33 12.67 -2.46
C ASP A 330 -17.47 12.04 -1.67
N PHE A 331 -17.84 10.81 -2.03
CA PHE A 331 -18.86 10.03 -1.34
C PHE A 331 -18.25 8.90 -0.52
N GLU A 332 -17.22 9.18 0.28
CA GLU A 332 -16.99 8.30 1.42
C GLU A 332 -18.26 8.37 2.28
N ALA A 333 -19.16 7.39 2.11
CA ALA A 333 -20.59 7.44 2.48
C ALA A 333 -20.83 8.35 3.69
N GLY A 334 -21.77 9.31 3.63
CA GLY A 334 -21.83 10.50 4.52
C GLY A 334 -21.59 10.33 6.03
N PHE A 335 -21.66 9.10 6.54
CA PHE A 335 -21.12 8.59 7.80
C PHE A 335 -19.59 8.75 8.02
N TYR A 336 -18.76 8.67 6.96
CA TYR A 336 -17.29 8.65 7.01
C TYR A 336 -16.62 10.03 7.07
N ARG A 337 -17.39 11.13 6.96
CA ARG A 337 -16.84 12.50 6.97
C ARG A 337 -15.97 12.79 8.20
N ARG A 338 -16.40 12.33 9.37
CA ARG A 338 -15.63 12.49 10.63
C ARG A 338 -14.44 11.53 10.76
N ALA A 339 -14.44 10.40 10.05
CA ALA A 339 -13.35 9.42 10.10
C ALA A 339 -12.23 9.73 9.08
N PHE A 340 -12.55 10.36 7.95
CA PHE A 340 -11.58 10.60 6.88
C PHE A 340 -11.46 12.08 6.49
N THR A 341 -12.53 12.76 6.07
CA THR A 341 -12.45 14.15 5.60
C THR A 341 -11.87 15.09 6.67
N CYS A 342 -12.43 15.07 7.89
CA CYS A 342 -11.98 15.98 8.94
C CYS A 342 -10.56 15.64 9.45
N PRO A 343 -10.21 14.37 9.73
CA PRO A 343 -8.83 13.99 10.03
C PRO A 343 -7.81 14.40 8.95
N THR A 344 -8.16 14.22 7.67
CA THR A 344 -7.31 14.64 6.55
C THR A 344 -7.11 16.15 6.53
N LYS A 345 -8.17 16.93 6.76
CA LYS A 345 -8.08 18.39 6.94
C LYS A 345 -7.06 18.74 8.01
N TYR A 346 -7.24 18.25 9.24
CA TYR A 346 -6.38 18.61 10.36
C TYR A 346 -4.93 18.17 10.15
N ALA A 347 -4.71 16.97 9.62
CA ALA A 347 -3.37 16.50 9.27
C ALA A 347 -2.68 17.46 8.29
N THR A 348 -3.35 17.85 7.21
CA THR A 348 -2.78 18.79 6.23
C THR A 348 -2.58 20.20 6.81
N GLU A 349 -3.47 20.69 7.66
CA GLU A 349 -3.34 21.99 8.32
C GLU A 349 -2.12 22.03 9.26
N PHE A 350 -1.81 20.93 9.95
CA PHE A 350 -0.56 20.85 10.73
C PHE A 350 0.66 21.01 9.83
N TRP A 351 0.71 20.38 8.66
CA TRP A 351 1.84 20.53 7.74
C TRP A 351 1.98 21.97 7.22
N VAL A 352 0.87 22.55 6.76
CA VAL A 352 0.83 23.95 6.28
C VAL A 352 1.26 24.93 7.37
N LYS A 353 0.82 24.73 8.62
CA LYS A 353 1.21 25.58 9.76
C LYS A 353 2.72 25.68 9.96
N TYR A 354 3.47 24.65 9.59
CA TYR A 354 4.94 24.62 9.71
C TYR A 354 5.66 24.73 8.36
N ASP A 355 5.01 25.32 7.36
CA ASP A 355 5.58 25.59 6.03
C ASP A 355 6.13 24.34 5.32
N VAL A 356 5.47 23.19 5.54
CA VAL A 356 5.81 21.96 4.81
C VAL A 356 5.03 21.93 3.49
N PRO A 357 5.66 21.67 2.34
CA PRO A 357 4.96 21.56 1.06
C PRO A 357 3.83 20.53 1.13
N THR A 358 2.60 21.01 0.91
CA THR A 358 1.39 20.21 1.10
C THR A 358 0.43 20.41 -0.06
N TRP A 359 -0.25 19.35 -0.48
CA TRP A 359 -1.31 19.38 -1.48
C TRP A 359 -2.49 18.58 -0.96
N ARG A 360 -3.70 19.09 -1.24
CA ARG A 360 -4.92 18.43 -0.82
C ARG A 360 -5.86 18.24 -1.99
N TYR A 361 -6.44 17.04 -2.10
CA TYR A 361 -7.37 16.71 -3.18
C TYR A 361 -8.69 16.12 -2.70
N ARG A 362 -9.71 16.26 -3.55
CA ARG A 362 -11.03 15.63 -3.46
C ARG A 362 -11.30 14.90 -4.76
N TYR A 363 -11.40 13.57 -4.69
CA TYR A 363 -11.68 12.75 -5.86
C TYR A 363 -13.18 12.52 -6.04
N MET A 364 -13.73 12.91 -7.18
CA MET A 364 -15.18 12.94 -7.44
C MET A 364 -15.58 12.05 -8.63
N GLY A 365 -14.67 11.17 -9.06
CA GLY A 365 -14.90 10.31 -10.21
C GLY A 365 -15.84 9.16 -9.87
N GLY A 366 -17.09 9.28 -10.32
CA GLY A 366 -18.09 8.24 -10.23
C GLY A 366 -18.44 7.70 -11.60
N PHE A 367 -18.08 6.45 -11.84
CA PHE A 367 -18.24 5.82 -13.14
C PHE A 367 -19.15 4.60 -13.04
N ASP A 368 -19.67 4.12 -14.17
CA ASP A 368 -20.64 3.03 -14.18
C ASP A 368 -19.99 1.65 -14.01
N ASN A 369 -18.81 1.44 -14.59
CA ASN A 369 -18.13 0.14 -14.56
C ASN A 369 -17.58 -0.32 -13.19
N PRO A 370 -17.21 0.54 -12.22
CA PRO A 370 -16.74 0.13 -10.91
C PRO A 370 -17.81 0.29 -9.83
N ARG A 371 -19.03 0.66 -10.22
CA ARG A 371 -20.09 0.97 -9.28
C ARG A 371 -20.52 -0.31 -8.57
N LEU A 372 -20.49 -0.29 -7.25
CA LEU A 372 -20.88 -1.45 -6.43
C LEU A 372 -22.42 -1.63 -6.40
N TYR A 373 -23.17 -0.53 -6.41
CA TYR A 373 -24.64 -0.50 -6.25
C TYR A 373 -25.33 0.33 -7.36
N GLY A 374 -26.66 0.45 -7.32
CA GLY A 374 -27.47 1.28 -8.25
C GLY A 374 -27.08 2.78 -8.28
N PRO A 375 -27.87 3.66 -8.92
CA PRO A 375 -27.46 5.02 -9.34
C PRO A 375 -27.10 6.04 -8.24
N TRP A 376 -26.97 5.65 -6.98
CA TRP A 376 -26.78 6.53 -5.84
C TRP A 376 -25.38 6.37 -5.21
N GLY A 377 -24.43 7.19 -5.66
CA GLY A 377 -23.20 7.54 -4.95
C GLY A 377 -22.02 6.56 -5.06
N ASP A 378 -20.81 7.13 -5.01
CA ASP A 378 -19.56 6.37 -5.00
C ASP A 378 -19.21 5.83 -3.61
N TYR A 379 -18.33 4.82 -3.53
CA TYR A 379 -17.90 4.15 -2.29
C TYR A 379 -16.47 4.59 -1.86
N PRO A 380 -16.11 4.56 -0.56
CA PRO A 380 -14.72 4.67 -0.11
C PRO A 380 -13.84 3.60 -0.79
N GLY A 381 -12.99 4.02 -1.72
CA GLY A 381 -12.16 3.11 -2.53
C GLY A 381 -12.53 3.05 -4.02
N SER A 382 -13.59 3.73 -4.44
CA SER A 382 -13.85 3.98 -5.88
C SER A 382 -12.65 4.67 -6.56
N GLY A 383 -11.92 5.53 -5.85
CA GLY A 383 -10.69 6.18 -6.32
C GLY A 383 -9.51 5.23 -6.61
N LEU A 384 -9.53 4.00 -6.08
CA LEU A 384 -8.43 3.03 -6.24
C LEU A 384 -8.50 2.26 -7.56
N ILE A 385 -9.69 2.10 -8.15
CA ILE A 385 -9.88 1.28 -9.36
C ILE A 385 -9.18 1.91 -10.59
N TRP A 386 -9.02 3.23 -10.58
CA TRP A 386 -8.51 4.01 -11.71
C TRP A 386 -7.01 3.99 -11.84
N ARG A 387 -6.26 3.73 -10.76
CA ARG A 387 -4.79 3.88 -10.78
C ARG A 387 -4.08 2.71 -11.46
N TRP A 388 -4.64 1.50 -11.36
CA TRP A 388 -3.88 0.27 -11.62
C TRP A 388 -4.60 -0.76 -12.50
N SER A 389 -5.82 -0.46 -12.98
CA SER A 389 -6.60 -1.36 -13.85
C SER A 389 -7.12 -0.63 -15.08
N LEU A 390 -6.24 -0.38 -16.06
CA LEU A 390 -6.65 -0.06 -17.44
C LEU A 390 -7.61 -1.13 -18.00
N ALA A 391 -7.52 -2.37 -17.51
CA ALA A 391 -8.33 -3.50 -17.95
C ALA A 391 -9.83 -3.41 -17.61
N LEU A 392 -10.25 -2.43 -16.79
CA LEU A 392 -11.66 -2.19 -16.49
C LEU A 392 -12.21 -0.91 -17.13
N LEU A 393 -11.35 -0.04 -17.69
CA LEU A 393 -11.77 1.23 -18.26
C LEU A 393 -12.41 0.96 -19.62
N THR A 394 -13.69 1.26 -19.74
CA THR A 394 -14.47 0.99 -20.96
C THR A 394 -14.64 2.23 -21.83
N MET A 395 -14.30 3.42 -21.31
CA MET A 395 -14.56 4.70 -21.96
C MET A 395 -13.29 5.57 -22.03
N CYS A 396 -13.10 6.30 -23.15
CA CYS A 396 -11.93 7.15 -23.36
C CYS A 396 -11.70 8.19 -22.24
N LEU A 397 -12.78 8.68 -21.61
CA LEU A 397 -12.69 9.69 -20.55
C LEU A 397 -12.08 9.12 -19.26
N GLU A 398 -12.45 7.90 -18.89
CA GLU A 398 -11.91 7.19 -17.72
C GLU A 398 -10.39 7.03 -17.83
N GLU A 399 -9.92 6.68 -19.02
CA GLU A 399 -8.50 6.56 -19.32
C GLU A 399 -7.76 7.90 -19.21
N LEU A 400 -8.38 8.99 -19.70
CA LEU A 400 -7.81 10.34 -19.59
C LEU A 400 -7.70 10.79 -18.13
N ILE A 401 -8.75 10.61 -17.33
CA ILE A 401 -8.75 10.92 -15.88
C ILE A 401 -7.69 10.08 -15.17
N SER A 402 -7.65 8.77 -15.45
CA SER A 402 -6.66 7.85 -14.90
C SER A 402 -5.22 8.29 -15.21
N LYS A 403 -4.93 8.63 -16.46
CA LYS A 403 -3.61 9.14 -16.88
C LYS A 403 -3.25 10.45 -16.20
N TYR A 404 -4.21 11.37 -16.08
CA TYR A 404 -3.99 12.65 -15.39
C TYR A 404 -3.58 12.43 -13.93
N VAL A 405 -4.36 11.62 -13.19
CA VAL A 405 -4.07 11.30 -11.79
C VAL A 405 -2.74 10.55 -11.65
N GLN A 406 -2.45 9.58 -12.52
CA GLN A 406 -1.16 8.88 -12.52
C GLN A 406 0.01 9.85 -12.76
N HIS A 407 -0.14 10.80 -13.68
CA HIS A 407 0.88 11.82 -13.93
C HIS A 407 1.09 12.75 -12.73
N ALA A 408 0.03 13.17 -12.04
CA ALA A 408 0.16 13.99 -10.83
C ALA A 408 0.89 13.23 -9.71
N TRP A 409 0.53 11.97 -9.48
CA TRP A 409 1.21 11.13 -8.47
C TRP A 409 2.67 10.86 -8.84
N ALA A 410 2.95 10.59 -10.11
CA ALA A 410 4.32 10.42 -10.59
C ALA A 410 5.14 11.71 -10.48
N ALA A 411 4.53 12.87 -10.73
CA ALA A 411 5.16 14.17 -10.56
C ALA A 411 5.52 14.41 -9.09
N PHE A 412 4.59 14.15 -8.16
CA PHE A 412 4.86 14.20 -6.73
C PHE A 412 5.95 13.20 -6.32
N GLY A 413 5.88 11.95 -6.79
CA GLY A 413 6.88 10.93 -6.46
C GLY A 413 8.29 11.27 -6.95
N ARG A 414 8.40 11.99 -8.08
CA ARG A 414 9.67 12.42 -8.66
C ARG A 414 10.31 13.60 -7.94
N ASP A 415 9.48 14.59 -7.59
CA ASP A 415 9.85 15.76 -6.80
C ASP A 415 8.68 16.10 -5.85
N PRO A 416 8.73 15.63 -4.59
CA PRO A 416 7.67 15.90 -3.63
C PRO A 416 7.54 17.38 -3.24
N VAL A 417 8.54 18.23 -3.53
CA VAL A 417 8.56 19.64 -3.15
C VAL A 417 7.98 20.55 -4.23
N ASN A 418 8.27 20.26 -5.51
CA ASN A 418 7.86 21.12 -6.63
C ASN A 418 7.03 20.40 -7.70
N GLY A 419 7.09 19.07 -7.77
CA GLY A 419 6.55 18.31 -8.89
C GLY A 419 5.07 18.56 -9.15
N LEU A 420 4.26 18.73 -8.10
CA LEU A 420 2.85 19.07 -8.26
C LEU A 420 2.61 20.55 -8.65
N GLN A 421 3.46 21.48 -8.21
CA GLN A 421 3.38 22.87 -8.68
C GLN A 421 3.72 22.98 -10.16
N GLU A 422 4.75 22.26 -10.62
CA GLU A 422 5.11 22.15 -12.03
C GLU A 422 4.01 21.45 -12.85
N HIS A 423 3.29 20.51 -12.22
CA HIS A 423 2.09 19.89 -12.79
C HIS A 423 0.88 20.84 -12.85
N GLY A 424 0.98 22.03 -12.23
CA GLY A 424 -0.06 23.06 -12.22
C GLY A 424 -0.98 23.05 -11.00
N TRP A 425 -0.68 22.27 -9.96
CA TRP A 425 -1.45 22.27 -8.72
C TRP A 425 -0.92 23.33 -7.73
N PRO A 426 -1.79 24.18 -7.17
CA PRO A 426 -1.38 25.10 -6.12
C PRO A 426 -0.99 24.32 -4.85
N ARG A 427 -0.03 24.85 -4.09
CA ARG A 427 0.18 24.37 -2.71
C ARG A 427 -1.10 24.61 -1.92
N TYR A 428 -1.43 23.65 -1.06
CA TYR A 428 -2.59 23.73 -0.19
C TYR A 428 -2.44 24.89 0.79
N ASP A 429 -3.43 25.76 0.77
CA ASP A 429 -3.59 26.90 1.65
C ASP A 429 -5.07 26.96 2.06
N PRO A 430 -5.38 26.75 3.35
CA PRO A 430 -6.74 26.83 3.90
C PRO A 430 -7.41 28.20 3.74
N GLN A 431 -6.76 29.21 3.17
CA GLN A 431 -7.35 30.54 2.96
C GLN A 431 -7.60 30.87 1.49
N SER A 432 -7.31 29.93 0.57
CA SER A 432 -7.42 30.18 -0.87
C SER A 432 -8.07 29.02 -1.64
N HIS A 433 -8.22 29.24 -2.96
CA HIS A 433 -8.73 28.24 -3.89
C HIS A 433 -7.63 27.22 -4.22
N SER A 434 -7.29 26.40 -3.24
CA SER A 434 -6.14 25.49 -3.30
C SER A 434 -6.52 24.01 -3.16
N LEU A 435 -7.79 23.70 -2.83
CA LEU A 435 -8.26 22.32 -2.78
C LEU A 435 -8.49 21.81 -4.21
N VAL A 436 -7.75 20.76 -4.58
CA VAL A 436 -7.78 20.17 -5.91
C VAL A 436 -8.98 19.24 -6.05
N ARG A 437 -9.90 19.52 -6.97
CA ARG A 437 -10.95 18.57 -7.35
C ARG A 437 -10.52 17.79 -8.57
N LEU A 438 -10.71 16.47 -8.50
CA LEU A 438 -10.36 15.54 -9.55
C LEU A 438 -11.62 14.84 -10.05
N ALA A 439 -11.73 14.69 -11.37
CA ALA A 439 -12.87 14.04 -12.03
C ALA A 439 -14.23 14.69 -11.75
N PHE A 440 -14.25 15.94 -11.28
CA PHE A 440 -15.49 16.67 -11.06
C PHE A 440 -16.20 16.92 -12.39
N GLN A 441 -17.51 16.62 -12.43
CA GLN A 441 -18.33 16.75 -13.63
C GLN A 441 -17.74 16.07 -14.88
N ASN A 442 -17.12 14.89 -14.70
CA ASN A 442 -16.52 14.13 -15.81
C ASN A 442 -15.39 14.90 -16.53
N ASN A 443 -14.66 15.75 -15.81
CA ASN A 443 -13.52 16.47 -16.36
C ASN A 443 -12.19 15.72 -16.12
N ALA A 444 -11.35 15.64 -17.14
CA ALA A 444 -10.02 15.02 -17.07
C ALA A 444 -8.95 15.92 -16.45
N SER A 445 -9.17 17.24 -16.40
CA SER A 445 -8.27 18.18 -15.71
C SER A 445 -8.73 18.43 -14.28
N ALA A 446 -7.79 18.82 -13.40
CA ALA A 446 -8.13 19.34 -12.10
C ALA A 446 -8.77 20.73 -12.18
N ASP A 447 -9.61 21.04 -11.20
CA ASP A 447 -10.04 22.39 -10.87
C ASP A 447 -9.77 22.68 -9.39
N PHE A 448 -9.76 23.97 -9.02
CA PHE A 448 -9.35 24.40 -7.68
C PHE A 448 -10.46 25.20 -7.02
N VAL A 449 -10.79 24.85 -5.78
CA VAL A 449 -11.87 25.45 -5.01
C VAL A 449 -11.42 25.81 -3.61
N GLU A 450 -12.20 26.64 -2.93
CA GLU A 450 -12.05 26.84 -1.50
C GLU A 450 -12.30 25.54 -0.75
N HIS A 451 -11.43 25.24 0.21
CA HIS A 451 -11.53 24.05 1.03
C HIS A 451 -12.82 24.04 1.89
N SER A 452 -13.34 25.23 2.24
CA SER A 452 -14.57 25.45 3.02
C SER A 452 -15.78 24.73 2.45
N LEU A 453 -15.82 24.53 1.11
CA LEU A 453 -16.87 23.81 0.41
C LEU A 453 -17.11 22.39 0.95
N TYR A 454 -16.05 21.71 1.41
CA TYR A 454 -16.12 20.35 1.96
C TYR A 454 -15.76 20.26 3.44
N ASP A 455 -15.03 21.24 3.96
CA ASP A 455 -14.48 21.23 5.31
C ASP A 455 -15.24 22.06 6.33
N ALA A 456 -16.09 23.00 5.91
CA ALA A 456 -16.87 23.83 6.82
C ALA A 456 -17.68 23.01 7.85
N PRO A 457 -18.20 21.80 7.52
CA PRO A 457 -18.90 20.96 8.49
C PRO A 457 -17.99 20.24 9.51
N CYS A 458 -16.66 20.40 9.45
CA CYS A 458 -15.74 19.77 10.39
C CYS A 458 -15.63 20.60 11.68
N PRO A 459 -15.87 20.00 12.87
CA PRO A 459 -15.87 20.71 14.15
C PRO A 459 -14.45 21.11 14.56
N PRO A 460 -14.23 22.26 15.21
CA PRO A 460 -12.91 22.68 15.64
C PRO A 460 -12.30 21.69 16.65
N VAL A 461 -10.99 21.48 16.57
CA VAL A 461 -10.23 20.54 17.43
C VAL A 461 -10.32 20.88 18.92
N LYS A 462 -10.65 22.14 19.27
CA LYS A 462 -10.58 22.68 20.64
C LYS A 462 -11.78 22.34 21.55
N ASP A 463 -12.88 21.82 21.02
CA ASP A 463 -14.13 21.66 21.78
C ASP A 463 -14.31 20.29 22.43
N ASN A 464 -13.23 19.52 22.67
CA ASN A 464 -13.32 18.12 23.11
C ASN A 464 -14.20 17.24 22.19
N ASP A 465 -14.49 17.68 20.96
CA ASP A 465 -15.16 16.86 19.95
C ASP A 465 -14.13 15.86 19.44
N PRO A 466 -14.33 14.55 19.68
CA PRO A 466 -13.33 13.57 19.35
C PRO A 466 -13.16 13.56 17.83
N LEU A 467 -12.02 14.10 17.37
CA LEU A 467 -11.34 13.46 16.26
C LEU A 467 -11.23 11.97 16.60
N PRO A 468 -11.22 11.07 15.62
CA PRO A 468 -11.00 9.67 15.89
C PRO A 468 -9.72 9.41 16.71
N SER A 469 -8.76 10.33 16.80
CA SER A 469 -7.61 10.23 17.71
C SER A 469 -7.81 10.79 19.14
N GLN A 470 -8.95 11.41 19.46
CA GLN A 470 -9.21 12.17 20.70
C GLN A 470 -10.42 11.74 21.53
N GLY A 471 -10.89 10.49 21.38
CA GLY A 471 -11.48 9.78 22.51
C GLY A 471 -12.89 9.21 22.34
N ALA A 472 -13.04 7.99 22.81
CA ALA A 472 -13.93 7.73 23.93
C ALA A 472 -13.12 6.94 24.97
N LEU A 473 -13.29 7.28 26.25
CA LEU A 473 -12.65 6.70 27.44
C LEU A 473 -12.64 5.17 27.47
#